data_AF-A0A2N0LYT0-F1
#
_entry.id   AF-A0A2N0LYT0-F1
#
_cell.length_a   1.000
_cell.length_b   1.000
_cell.length_c   1.000
_cell.angle_alpha   90.00
_cell.angle_beta   90.00
_cell.angle_gamma   90.00
#
_symmetry.space_group_name_H-M   'P 1'
#
loop_
_entity.id
_entity.type
_entity.pdbx_description
1 polymer ?
#
loop_
_entity_poly.entity_id
_entity_poly.type
_entity_poly.pdbx_seq_one_letter_code
_entity_poly.pdbx_strand_id
1 'polypeptide(L)'
;MHCPYCTFSDSKVTDSRVVENGIRRRRECQRCGLRFTTYERIQATALMVSKHDGRREEFNREKLIIGIRKACTKRPISSRTIEKMVEDVEAELQHLGQVEVPTSILGSMVMERLMKLDRVAYIRFASIYQDFQQIESFEQAVQDLREENTQLPLMDVPPGEPSRKRRRTANGQARQRGRISKSNGDSNIQESTGEPEGDNVVKQ
;
A
#
# COMPACT_ATOMS: atom_id res chain seq x y z
N MET A 1 -8.49 29.81 21.32
CA MET A 1 -9.50 28.86 20.79
C MET A 1 -10.84 29.57 20.89
N HIS A 2 -11.48 29.89 19.77
CA HIS A 2 -12.70 30.69 19.77
C HIS A 2 -13.90 29.90 20.32
N CYS A 3 -14.70 30.55 21.17
CA CYS A 3 -15.97 30.00 21.68
C CYS A 3 -16.97 29.82 20.53
N PRO A 4 -17.58 28.63 20.35
CA PRO A 4 -18.53 28.40 19.25
C PRO A 4 -19.84 29.19 19.39
N TYR A 5 -20.14 29.71 20.59
CA TYR A 5 -21.40 30.41 20.88
C TYR A 5 -21.28 31.94 20.76
N CYS A 6 -20.17 32.51 21.21
CA CYS A 6 -19.99 33.97 21.29
C CYS A 6 -18.67 34.46 20.69
N THR A 7 -17.96 33.59 19.96
CA THR A 7 -16.70 33.83 19.22
C THR A 7 -15.53 34.44 20.02
N PHE A 8 -15.65 34.51 21.34
CA PHE A 8 -14.60 35.03 22.22
C PHE A 8 -13.38 34.10 22.25
N SER A 9 -12.16 34.65 22.25
CA SER A 9 -10.90 33.90 22.13
C SER A 9 -10.50 33.09 23.36
N ASP A 10 -10.96 33.53 24.54
CA ASP A 10 -10.47 33.02 25.81
C ASP A 10 -11.41 31.98 26.40
N SER A 11 -10.83 30.84 26.73
CA SER A 11 -11.52 29.69 27.32
C SER A 11 -10.60 28.99 28.31
N LYS A 12 -11.19 28.48 29.39
CA LYS A 12 -10.50 27.73 30.44
C LYS A 12 -10.69 26.22 30.22
N VAL A 13 -9.61 25.45 30.29
CA VAL A 13 -9.69 23.98 30.24
C VAL A 13 -10.18 23.46 31.60
N THR A 14 -11.20 22.61 31.57
CA THR A 14 -11.86 22.05 32.78
C THR A 14 -11.61 20.54 32.94
N ASP A 15 -11.52 19.81 31.85
CA ASP A 15 -11.25 18.36 31.84
C ASP A 15 -10.41 18.03 30.60
N SER A 16 -9.47 17.10 30.72
CA SER A 16 -8.61 16.64 29.62
C SER A 16 -8.48 15.12 29.68
N ARG A 17 -8.82 14.45 28.59
CA ARG A 17 -8.75 12.98 28.48
C ARG A 17 -8.02 12.58 27.20
N VAL A 18 -7.13 11.60 27.30
CA VAL A 18 -6.48 10.96 26.15
C VAL A 18 -7.49 10.04 25.47
N VAL A 19 -7.61 10.14 24.15
CA VAL A 19 -8.46 9.29 23.31
C VAL A 19 -7.61 8.69 22.18
N GLU A 20 -8.09 7.62 21.54
CA GLU A 20 -7.32 6.81 20.57
C GLU A 20 -6.59 7.64 19.50
N ASN A 21 -7.22 8.72 19.00
CA ASN A 21 -6.66 9.60 17.96
C ASN A 21 -6.46 11.06 18.41
N GLY A 22 -6.13 11.31 19.69
CA GLY A 22 -5.78 12.64 20.17
C GLY A 22 -6.16 12.95 21.62
N ILE A 23 -6.39 14.23 21.93
CA ILE A 23 -6.78 14.68 23.26
C ILE A 23 -8.14 15.36 23.19
N ARG A 24 -9.09 14.87 23.99
CA ARG A 24 -10.38 15.51 24.20
C ARG A 24 -10.25 16.47 25.38
N ARG A 25 -10.54 17.76 25.15
CA ARG A 25 -10.58 18.78 26.22
C ARG A 25 -11.97 19.37 26.36
N ARG A 26 -12.49 19.44 27.58
CA ARG A 26 -13.68 20.21 27.92
C ARG A 26 -13.25 21.62 28.31
N ARG A 27 -13.77 22.62 27.63
CA ARG A 27 -13.45 24.04 27.82
C ARG A 27 -14.68 24.81 28.27
N GLU A 28 -14.47 25.87 29.04
CA GLU A 28 -15.50 26.81 29.49
C GLU A 28 -15.15 28.22 29.00
N CYS A 29 -16.08 28.89 28.32
CA CYS A 29 -15.87 30.26 27.85
C CYS A 29 -15.89 31.25 29.02
N GLN A 30 -14.90 32.14 29.09
CA GLN A 30 -14.81 33.15 30.15
C GLN A 30 -15.84 34.30 30.00
N ARG A 31 -16.46 34.45 28.83
CA ARG A 31 -17.46 35.51 28.56
C ARG A 31 -18.90 35.05 28.77
N CYS A 32 -19.30 33.91 28.18
CA CYS A 32 -20.68 33.43 28.25
C CYS A 32 -20.90 32.26 29.22
N GLY A 33 -19.85 31.74 29.86
CA GLY A 33 -19.93 30.62 30.82
C GLY A 33 -20.28 29.26 30.20
N LEU A 34 -20.58 29.21 28.90
CA LEU A 34 -20.94 27.97 28.21
C LEU A 34 -19.74 27.04 28.05
N ARG A 35 -20.01 25.74 28.21
CA ARG A 35 -19.02 24.67 28.09
C ARG A 35 -19.08 24.02 26.71
N PHE A 36 -17.92 23.75 26.13
CA PHE A 36 -17.79 23.07 24.85
C PHE A 36 -16.63 22.07 24.87
N THR A 37 -16.64 21.11 23.95
CA THR A 37 -15.59 20.09 23.84
C THR A 37 -14.75 20.35 22.60
N THR A 38 -13.44 20.34 22.74
CA THR A 38 -12.49 20.39 21.62
C THR A 38 -11.76 19.07 21.50
N TYR A 39 -11.60 18.59 20.27
CA TYR A 39 -10.73 17.46 19.96
C TYR A 39 -9.45 18.02 19.34
N GLU A 40 -8.34 17.86 20.04
CA GLU A 40 -7.03 18.18 19.53
C GLU A 40 -6.46 16.90 18.92
N ARG A 41 -6.13 16.96 17.63
CA ARG A 41 -5.53 15.85 16.88
C ARG A 41 -4.18 16.32 16.36
N ILE A 42 -3.22 15.41 16.29
CA ILE A 42 -1.95 15.69 15.61
C ILE A 42 -2.30 15.86 14.13
N GLN A 43 -2.06 17.06 13.59
CA GLN A 43 -2.17 17.30 12.16
C GLN A 43 -0.90 16.74 11.51
N ALA A 44 -0.95 15.49 11.07
CA ALA A 44 0.12 14.91 10.28
C ALA A 44 0.14 15.60 8.91
N THR A 45 1.11 16.48 8.69
CA THR A 45 1.39 17.00 7.35
C THR A 45 1.74 15.83 6.44
N ALA A 46 1.11 15.74 5.28
CA ALA A 46 1.43 14.69 4.30
C ALA A 46 2.90 14.80 3.91
N LEU A 47 3.66 13.72 4.11
CA LEU A 47 5.07 13.65 3.72
C LEU A 47 5.15 13.65 2.18
N MET A 48 5.90 14.60 1.63
CA MET A 48 6.15 14.68 0.20
C MET A 48 7.51 14.05 -0.13
N VAL A 49 7.57 13.34 -1.24
CA VAL A 49 8.79 12.76 -1.78
C VAL A 49 9.19 13.50 -3.05
N SER A 50 10.42 14.03 -3.08
CA SER A 50 11.00 14.60 -4.28
C SER A 50 11.80 13.53 -5.03
N LYS A 51 11.39 13.24 -6.26
CA LYS A 51 12.04 12.27 -7.15
C LYS A 51 13.28 12.88 -7.83
N HIS A 52 14.12 12.02 -8.40
CA HIS A 52 15.33 12.42 -9.12
C HIS A 52 15.06 13.37 -10.30
N ASP A 53 13.88 13.28 -10.92
CA ASP A 53 13.39 14.13 -12.01
C ASP A 53 12.86 15.49 -11.52
N GLY A 54 12.94 15.75 -10.20
CA GLY A 54 12.42 16.96 -9.56
C GLY A 54 10.91 16.91 -9.32
N ARG A 55 10.22 15.83 -9.70
CA ARG A 55 8.78 15.70 -9.46
C ARG A 55 8.50 15.45 -7.98
N ARG A 56 7.48 16.13 -7.46
CA ARG A 56 6.96 15.89 -6.10
C ARG A 56 5.77 14.94 -6.16
N GLU A 57 5.82 13.90 -5.35
CA GLU A 57 4.71 12.97 -5.15
C GLU A 57 4.47 12.76 -3.65
N GLU A 58 3.23 12.56 -3.24
CA GLU A 58 2.93 12.15 -1.87
C GLU A 58 3.58 10.80 -1.56
N PHE A 59 4.15 10.67 -0.37
CA PHE A 59 4.69 9.41 0.11
C PHE A 59 3.58 8.36 0.16
N ASN A 60 3.82 7.22 -0.50
CA ASN A 60 2.89 6.10 -0.51
C ASN A 60 3.60 4.84 0.00
N ARG A 61 3.14 4.38 1.17
CA ARG A 61 3.62 3.18 1.86
C ARG A 61 3.56 1.92 0.99
N GLU A 62 2.45 1.70 0.30
CA GLU A 62 2.24 0.51 -0.53
C GLU A 62 3.22 0.45 -1.70
N LYS A 63 3.52 1.60 -2.33
CA LYS A 63 4.55 1.67 -3.37
C LYS A 63 5.92 1.20 -2.85
N LEU A 64 6.29 1.62 -1.63
CA LEU A 64 7.56 1.23 -1.01
C LEU A 64 7.61 -0.28 -0.73
N ILE A 65 6.53 -0.83 -0.14
CA ILE A 65 6.40 -2.26 0.13
C ILE A 65 6.52 -3.08 -1.17
N ILE A 66 5.86 -2.66 -2.25
CA ILE A 66 5.93 -3.35 -3.54
C ILE A 66 7.36 -3.33 -4.10
N GLY A 67 8.06 -2.19 -4.01
CA GLY A 67 9.46 -2.06 -4.42
C GLY A 67 10.39 -3.02 -3.67
N ILE A 68 10.25 -3.07 -2.33
CA ILE A 68 11.03 -3.97 -1.48
C ILE A 68 10.70 -5.44 -1.76
N ARG A 69 9.42 -5.79 -1.87
CA ARG A 69 8.98 -7.16 -2.17
C ARG A 69 9.57 -7.67 -3.47
N LYS A 70 9.63 -6.81 -4.50
CA LYS A 70 10.25 -7.14 -5.79
C LYS A 70 11.74 -7.46 -5.64
N ALA A 71 12.47 -6.71 -4.81
CA ALA A 71 13.88 -7.00 -4.51
C ALA A 71 14.06 -8.33 -3.73
N CYS A 72 13.13 -8.62 -2.81
CA CYS A 72 13.16 -9.80 -1.94
C CYS A 72 12.66 -11.11 -2.61
N THR A 73 12.35 -11.09 -3.92
CA THR A 73 11.76 -12.25 -4.60
C THR A 73 12.66 -13.50 -4.50
N LYS A 74 12.07 -14.66 -4.16
CA LYS A 74 12.77 -15.94 -3.94
C LYS A 74 13.82 -15.91 -2.80
N ARG A 75 13.71 -14.97 -1.87
CA ARG A 75 14.51 -14.95 -0.63
C ARG A 75 13.65 -15.38 0.56
N PRO A 76 14.23 -15.97 1.62
CA PRO A 76 13.51 -16.42 2.81
C PRO A 76 13.18 -15.24 3.74
N ILE A 77 12.52 -14.18 3.23
CA ILE A 77 12.15 -12.99 3.99
C ILE A 77 10.64 -12.99 4.16
N SER A 78 10.17 -12.92 5.41
CA SER A 78 8.72 -12.89 5.69
C SER A 78 8.10 -11.55 5.28
N SER A 79 6.83 -11.57 4.85
CA SER A 79 6.08 -10.34 4.57
C SER A 79 6.00 -9.41 5.78
N ARG A 80 5.87 -10.00 6.98
CA ARG A 80 5.87 -9.27 8.26
C ARG A 80 7.17 -8.51 8.50
N THR A 81 8.31 -9.10 8.14
CA THR A 81 9.62 -8.43 8.24
C THR A 81 9.68 -7.21 7.32
N ILE A 82 9.16 -7.33 6.10
CA ILE A 82 9.11 -6.22 5.13
C ILE A 82 8.20 -5.10 5.64
N GLU A 83 7.02 -5.44 6.15
CA GLU A 83 6.06 -4.46 6.69
C GLU A 83 6.62 -3.72 7.89
N LYS A 84 7.27 -4.43 8.83
CA LYS A 84 7.95 -3.82 9.97
C LYS A 84 9.08 -2.90 9.52
N MET A 85 9.88 -3.32 8.54
CA MET A 85 10.96 -2.50 8.00
C MET A 85 10.44 -1.19 7.41
N VAL A 86 9.30 -1.22 6.71
CA VAL A 86 8.65 -0.01 6.17
C VAL A 86 8.10 0.87 7.28
N GLU A 87 7.48 0.29 8.31
CA GLU A 87 7.01 1.02 9.48
C GLU A 87 8.16 1.74 10.21
N ASP A 88 9.31 1.08 10.36
CA ASP A 88 10.50 1.67 10.95
C ASP A 88 11.05 2.84 10.09
N VAL A 89 10.97 2.74 8.76
CA VAL A 89 11.36 3.83 7.84
C VAL A 89 10.36 4.99 7.95
N GLU A 90 9.06 4.72 7.99
CA GLU A 90 8.02 5.74 8.16
C GLU A 90 8.18 6.50 9.48
N ALA A 91 8.45 5.78 10.57
CA ALA A 91 8.69 6.39 11.88
C ALA A 91 9.93 7.29 11.84
N GLU A 92 11.02 6.87 11.20
CA GLU A 92 12.23 7.67 11.06
C GLU A 92 12.00 8.93 10.20
N LEU A 93 11.25 8.80 9.09
CA LEU A 93 10.87 9.94 8.25
C LEU A 93 10.03 10.98 9.02
N GLN A 94 9.11 10.51 9.87
CA GLN A 94 8.32 11.40 10.73
C GLN A 94 9.18 12.11 11.78
N HIS A 95 10.17 11.40 12.36
CA HIS A 95 11.09 12.00 13.34
C HIS A 95 12.02 13.06 12.72
N LEU A 96 12.37 12.95 11.44
CA LEU A 96 13.14 13.99 10.73
C LEU A 96 12.39 15.33 10.67
N GLY A 97 11.06 15.34 10.82
CA GLY A 97 10.25 16.56 10.85
C GLY A 97 10.24 17.33 9.53
N GLN A 98 10.73 16.72 8.44
CA GLN A 98 10.76 17.34 7.12
C GLN A 98 9.44 17.11 6.39
N VAL A 99 8.94 18.16 5.74
CA VAL A 99 7.73 18.08 4.90
C VAL A 99 8.03 17.44 3.55
N GLU A 100 9.27 17.57 3.07
CA GLU A 100 9.73 17.07 1.78
C GLU A 100 11.04 16.28 1.96
N VAL A 101 11.07 15.06 1.44
CA VAL A 101 12.23 14.15 1.53
C VAL A 101 12.62 13.65 0.14
N PRO A 102 13.90 13.73 -0.27
CA PRO A 102 14.35 13.19 -1.54
C PRO A 102 14.30 11.66 -1.58
N THR A 103 14.00 11.10 -2.77
CA THR A 103 14.00 9.65 -2.99
C THR A 103 15.32 8.98 -2.66
N SER A 104 16.43 9.71 -2.77
CA SER A 104 17.77 9.20 -2.45
C SER A 104 17.91 8.85 -0.97
N ILE A 105 17.35 9.68 -0.07
CA ILE A 105 17.34 9.41 1.38
C ILE A 105 16.42 8.23 1.69
N LEU A 106 15.24 8.18 1.08
CA LEU A 106 14.34 7.04 1.25
C LEU A 106 15.01 5.72 0.81
N GLY A 107 15.71 5.76 -0.32
CA GLY A 107 16.46 4.62 -0.85
C GLY A 107 17.59 4.19 0.08
N SER A 108 18.38 5.13 0.61
CA SER A 108 19.48 4.81 1.53
C SER A 108 18.99 4.16 2.83
N MET A 109 17.92 4.69 3.41
CA MET A 109 17.31 4.13 4.64
C MET A 109 16.85 2.69 4.46
N VAL A 110 16.29 2.36 3.28
CA VAL A 110 15.88 1.00 2.94
C VAL A 110 17.09 0.11 2.65
N MET A 111 18.09 0.63 1.95
CA MET A 111 19.33 -0.08 1.63
C MET A 111 20.09 -0.51 2.89
N GLU A 112 20.26 0.37 3.87
CA GLU A 112 20.92 0.04 5.14
C GLU A 112 20.22 -1.09 5.91
N ARG A 113 18.89 -1.10 5.88
CA ARG A 113 18.07 -2.14 6.52
C ARG A 113 18.15 -3.45 5.74
N LEU A 114 18.09 -3.40 4.41
CA LEU A 114 18.23 -4.58 3.56
C LEU A 114 19.63 -5.20 3.64
N MET A 115 20.68 -4.40 3.77
CA MET A 115 22.06 -4.91 3.90
C MET A 115 22.22 -5.81 5.13
N LYS A 116 21.54 -5.48 6.23
CA LYS A 116 21.50 -6.28 7.46
C LYS A 116 20.62 -7.53 7.36
N LEU A 117 19.60 -7.51 6.49
CA LEU A 117 18.66 -8.62 6.31
C LEU A 117 19.15 -9.64 5.29
N ASP A 118 19.47 -9.18 4.08
CA ASP A 118 19.86 -10.02 2.95
C ASP A 118 20.65 -9.22 1.91
N ARG A 119 21.90 -9.62 1.72
CA ARG A 119 22.84 -8.99 0.77
C ARG A 119 22.38 -9.07 -0.69
N VAL A 120 21.69 -10.14 -1.09
CA VAL A 120 21.19 -10.30 -2.47
C VAL A 120 19.98 -9.40 -2.71
N ALA A 121 19.08 -9.28 -1.73
CA ALA A 121 17.96 -8.35 -1.78
C ALA A 121 18.45 -6.90 -1.83
N TYR A 122 19.50 -6.56 -1.06
CA TYR A 122 20.16 -5.27 -1.12
C TYR A 122 20.67 -4.95 -2.54
N ILE A 123 21.47 -5.84 -3.16
CA ILE A 123 21.99 -5.63 -4.52
C ILE A 123 20.86 -5.40 -5.53
N ARG A 124 19.80 -6.21 -5.47
CA ARG A 124 18.64 -6.08 -6.38
C ARG A 124 17.91 -4.77 -6.15
N PHE A 125 17.74 -4.35 -4.91
CA PHE A 125 17.09 -3.08 -4.60
C PHE A 125 17.95 -1.92 -5.10
N ALA A 126 19.26 -1.94 -4.84
CA ALA A 126 20.20 -0.93 -5.34
C ALA A 126 20.10 -0.78 -6.87
N SER A 127 19.93 -1.88 -7.62
CA SER A 127 19.80 -1.83 -9.10
C SER A 127 18.56 -1.12 -9.63
N ILE A 128 17.55 -0.90 -8.79
CA ILE A 128 16.31 -0.20 -9.17
C ILE A 128 16.42 1.29 -8.85
N TYR A 129 17.15 1.64 -7.79
CA TYR A 129 17.16 2.99 -7.21
C TYR A 129 18.42 3.78 -7.51
N GLN A 130 19.53 3.10 -7.77
CA GLN A 130 20.78 3.72 -8.14
C GLN A 130 21.01 3.46 -9.63
N ASP A 131 21.12 4.53 -10.41
CA ASP A 131 21.65 4.44 -11.76
C ASP A 131 23.12 4.03 -11.63
N PHE A 132 23.39 2.73 -11.74
CA PHE A 132 24.74 2.19 -11.88
C PHE A 132 25.30 2.62 -13.24
N GLN A 133 25.70 3.89 -13.33
CA GLN A 133 26.44 4.43 -14.49
C GLN A 133 27.85 3.83 -14.59
N GLN A 134 28.34 3.20 -13.53
CA GLN A 134 29.71 2.71 -13.41
C GLN A 134 29.69 1.30 -12.82
N ILE A 135 30.27 0.34 -13.55
CA ILE A 135 30.43 -1.07 -13.15
C ILE A 135 31.32 -1.17 -11.91
N GLU A 136 32.22 -0.22 -11.71
CA GLU A 136 33.17 -0.17 -10.60
C GLU A 136 32.50 -0.02 -9.23
N SER A 137 31.36 0.68 -9.13
CA SER A 137 30.63 0.81 -7.87
C SER A 137 29.93 -0.49 -7.48
N PHE A 138 29.51 -1.27 -8.49
CA PHE A 138 28.99 -2.61 -8.27
C PHE A 138 30.11 -3.58 -7.90
N GLU A 139 31.27 -3.49 -8.55
CA GLU A 139 32.45 -4.29 -8.21
C GLU A 139 32.94 -4.01 -6.79
N GLN A 140 32.97 -2.76 -6.33
CA GLN A 140 33.30 -2.42 -4.95
C GLN A 140 32.27 -2.98 -3.95
N ALA A 141 30.98 -2.80 -4.22
CA ALA A 141 29.95 -3.41 -3.37
C ALA A 141 30.07 -4.94 -3.34
N VAL A 142 30.37 -5.59 -4.46
CA VAL A 142 30.60 -7.05 -4.52
C VAL A 142 31.90 -7.45 -3.81
N GLN A 143 32.95 -6.63 -3.87
CA GLN A 143 34.23 -6.85 -3.23
C GLN A 143 34.13 -6.71 -1.71
N ASP A 144 33.47 -5.67 -1.20
CA ASP A 144 33.16 -5.49 0.22
C ASP A 144 32.33 -6.67 0.76
N LEU A 145 31.45 -7.23 -0.07
CA LEU A 145 30.70 -8.44 0.27
C LEU A 145 31.58 -9.71 0.27
N ARG A 146 32.63 -9.79 -0.54
CA ARG A 146 33.57 -10.93 -0.59
C ARG A 146 34.50 -10.98 0.63
N GLU A 147 34.87 -9.83 1.18
CA GLU A 147 35.82 -9.75 2.30
C GLU A 147 35.22 -10.20 3.65
N GLU A 148 33.89 -10.17 3.80
CA GLU A 148 33.17 -10.76 4.96
C GLU A 148 32.99 -12.30 4.90
N ASN A 149 33.69 -12.99 3.99
CA ASN A 149 33.97 -14.42 4.06
C ASN A 149 32.74 -15.32 4.33
N THR A 150 31.65 -15.12 3.59
CA THR A 150 30.57 -16.10 3.52
C THR A 150 30.38 -16.46 2.06
N GLN A 151 30.91 -17.62 1.66
CA GLN A 151 30.53 -18.25 0.41
C GLN A 151 29.00 -18.32 0.38
N LEU A 152 28.38 -17.50 -0.48
CA LEU A 152 26.97 -17.65 -0.82
C LEU A 152 26.83 -19.09 -1.32
N PRO A 153 26.00 -19.94 -0.69
CA PRO A 153 25.78 -21.27 -1.22
C PRO A 153 25.14 -21.08 -2.59
N LEU A 154 25.92 -21.28 -3.65
CA LEU A 154 25.39 -21.70 -4.93
C LEU A 154 24.69 -23.01 -4.62
N MET A 155 23.37 -22.97 -4.43
CA MET A 155 22.62 -24.19 -4.65
C MET A 155 22.81 -24.50 -6.13
N ASP A 156 23.53 -25.58 -6.42
CA ASP A 156 23.65 -26.19 -7.74
C ASP A 156 22.25 -26.65 -8.18
N VAL A 157 21.42 -25.70 -8.59
CA VAL A 157 20.20 -26.00 -9.32
C VAL A 157 20.67 -26.20 -10.75
N PRO A 158 20.73 -27.46 -11.27
CA PRO A 158 21.02 -27.66 -12.67
C PRO A 158 20.00 -26.85 -13.49
N PRO A 159 20.40 -26.25 -14.62
CA PRO A 159 19.50 -25.45 -15.44
C PRO A 159 18.23 -26.25 -15.72
N GLY A 160 17.11 -25.83 -15.13
CA GLY A 160 15.82 -26.45 -15.38
C GLY A 160 15.51 -26.32 -16.86
N GLU A 161 15.42 -27.46 -17.54
CA GLU A 161 15.12 -27.50 -18.98
C GLU A 161 13.89 -26.65 -19.29
N PRO A 162 13.89 -25.87 -20.38
CA PRO A 162 12.74 -25.07 -20.75
C PRO A 162 11.54 -25.99 -20.97
N SER A 163 10.53 -25.86 -20.10
CA SER A 163 9.24 -26.54 -20.24
C SER A 163 8.71 -26.31 -21.65
N ARG A 164 8.78 -27.34 -22.50
CA ARG A 164 8.28 -27.33 -23.88
C ARG A 164 6.84 -26.83 -23.86
N LYS A 165 6.62 -25.61 -24.37
CA LYS A 165 5.28 -25.09 -24.63
C LYS A 165 4.54 -26.13 -25.47
N ARG A 166 3.47 -26.71 -24.94
CA ARG A 166 2.56 -27.56 -25.71
C ARG A 166 2.12 -26.77 -26.94
N ARG A 167 2.61 -27.18 -28.11
CA ARG A 167 2.13 -26.70 -29.41
C ARG A 167 0.62 -26.96 -29.43
N ARG A 168 -0.21 -25.91 -29.42
CA ARG A 168 -1.61 -26.05 -29.83
C ARG A 168 -1.58 -26.47 -31.29
N THR A 169 -1.95 -27.70 -31.59
CA THR A 169 -2.16 -28.13 -32.97
C THR A 169 -3.38 -27.40 -33.50
N ALA A 170 -3.14 -26.53 -34.48
CA ALA A 170 -4.17 -25.98 -35.35
C ALA A 170 -4.51 -27.04 -36.41
N ASN A 171 -5.68 -27.64 -36.28
CA ASN A 171 -6.51 -28.26 -37.34
C ASN A 171 -7.79 -28.71 -36.62
N GLY A 172 -8.98 -28.15 -36.84
CA GLY A 172 -9.54 -27.72 -38.11
C GLY A 172 -10.41 -28.85 -38.65
N GLN A 173 -11.68 -28.91 -38.22
CA GLN A 173 -12.78 -29.40 -39.06
C GLN A 173 -14.14 -28.98 -38.48
N ALA A 174 -14.72 -27.99 -39.15
CA ALA A 174 -16.13 -27.68 -39.09
C ALA A 174 -16.95 -28.91 -39.48
N ARG A 175 -17.95 -29.26 -38.67
CA ARG A 175 -19.08 -30.08 -39.11
C ARG A 175 -20.36 -29.27 -38.96
N GLN A 176 -20.76 -28.66 -40.07
CA GLN A 176 -22.15 -28.33 -40.33
C GLN A 176 -22.94 -29.63 -40.52
N ARG A 177 -24.13 -29.70 -39.91
CA ARG A 177 -25.35 -30.46 -40.28
C ARG A 177 -26.27 -30.42 -39.05
N GLY A 178 -27.53 -30.01 -39.08
CA GLY A 178 -28.43 -29.55 -40.13
C GLY A 178 -29.78 -29.23 -39.46
N ARG A 179 -30.54 -28.29 -40.02
CA ARG A 179 -31.93 -28.01 -39.65
C ARG A 179 -32.82 -29.23 -39.92
N ILE A 180 -33.69 -29.60 -38.99
CA ILE A 180 -35.04 -30.12 -39.28
C ILE A 180 -36.04 -29.45 -38.32
N SER A 181 -37.16 -29.04 -38.92
CA SER A 181 -38.29 -28.26 -38.45
C SER A 181 -39.42 -29.09 -37.83
N LYS A 182 -40.11 -28.48 -36.85
CA LYS A 182 -41.55 -28.54 -36.48
C LYS A 182 -42.28 -29.91 -36.47
N SER A 183 -42.94 -30.24 -35.34
CA SER A 183 -44.42 -30.14 -35.20
C SER A 183 -44.97 -30.68 -33.86
N ASN A 184 -45.82 -29.84 -33.26
CA ASN A 184 -47.10 -30.05 -32.56
C ASN A 184 -47.30 -30.98 -31.35
N GLY A 185 -47.95 -30.37 -30.32
CA GLY A 185 -49.02 -30.92 -29.48
C GLY A 185 -48.56 -31.61 -28.19
N ASP A 186 -49.19 -31.47 -27.03
CA ASP A 186 -50.24 -30.57 -26.54
C ASP A 186 -50.35 -30.80 -25.01
N SER A 187 -51.15 -29.98 -24.34
CA SER A 187 -51.65 -30.06 -22.93
C SER A 187 -50.72 -29.60 -21.80
N ASN A 188 -50.87 -28.38 -21.26
CA ASN A 188 -51.93 -27.86 -20.38
C ASN A 188 -51.72 -28.26 -18.90
N ILE A 189 -51.46 -27.26 -18.04
CA ILE A 189 -52.16 -26.97 -16.77
C ILE A 189 -51.83 -25.51 -16.38
N GLN A 190 -52.77 -24.64 -16.74
CA GLN A 190 -53.39 -23.54 -15.99
C GLN A 190 -52.63 -22.68 -14.96
N GLU A 191 -52.56 -21.40 -15.35
CA GLU A 191 -52.68 -20.12 -14.63
C GLU A 191 -53.33 -20.07 -13.24
N SER A 192 -52.83 -19.15 -12.42
CA SER A 192 -53.58 -17.95 -11.96
C SER A 192 -52.59 -16.98 -11.28
N THR A 193 -52.15 -15.90 -11.92
CA THR A 193 -52.76 -14.57 -12.10
C THR A 193 -53.09 -13.82 -10.81
N GLY A 194 -52.56 -12.58 -10.70
CA GLY A 194 -53.07 -11.57 -9.77
C GLY A 194 -52.05 -10.55 -9.23
N GLU A 195 -51.44 -9.73 -10.09
CA GLU A 195 -51.27 -8.29 -9.74
C GLU A 195 -52.59 -7.57 -10.12
N PRO A 196 -52.86 -6.27 -9.83
CA PRO A 196 -51.98 -5.24 -9.25
C PRO A 196 -52.64 -4.25 -8.26
N GLU A 197 -51.86 -3.22 -7.90
CA GLU A 197 -52.25 -1.82 -7.59
C GLU A 197 -52.89 -1.45 -6.24
N GLY A 198 -52.36 -0.34 -5.67
CA GLY A 198 -53.22 0.67 -5.05
C GLY A 198 -52.84 1.15 -3.64
N ASP A 199 -52.13 2.28 -3.61
CA ASP A 199 -52.36 3.44 -2.75
C ASP A 199 -52.18 3.42 -1.20
N ASN A 200 -51.30 4.34 -0.79
CA ASN A 200 -51.45 5.35 0.29
C ASN A 200 -52.04 4.94 1.66
N VAL A 201 -51.34 5.29 2.75
CA VAL A 201 -51.69 6.41 3.65
C VAL A 201 -50.79 6.43 4.91
N VAL A 202 -50.39 7.66 5.22
CA VAL A 202 -49.77 8.30 6.40
C VAL A 202 -50.25 7.82 7.79
N LYS A 203 -49.38 8.05 8.79
CA LYS A 203 -49.57 8.22 10.27
C LYS A 203 -49.17 6.97 11.07
N GLN A 204 -48.36 7.08 12.13
CA GLN A 204 -48.30 8.11 13.18
C GLN A 204 -46.87 8.53 13.54
#